data_AF-A0A9W9W8N5-F1
#
_entry.id   AF-A0A9W9W8N5-F1
#
_cell.length_a   1.000
_cell.length_b   1.000
_cell.length_c   1.000
_cell.angle_alpha   90.00
_cell.angle_beta   90.00
_cell.angle_gamma   90.00
#
_symmetry.space_group_name_H-M   'P 1'
#
loop_
_entity.id
_entity.type
_entity.pdbx_description
1 polymer ?
#
loop_
_entity_poly.entity_id
_entity_poly.type
_entity_poly.pdbx_seq_one_letter_code
_entity_poly.pdbx_strand_id
1 'polypeptide(L)'
;MPQLPCWQLPEFSRSQDEEQPPTWMVAFLFPLEDTERDLFMKRLVVVDNLENWPDRPDAKPRRLLDVPWPFDFIPDSSIISAIFERGGKEPLIIIDERSKMDDTAILLYRSESQDDHRILRAPINRANILLSAAAEGKIDFKGEDFQPLGYETPAIMVSMRDTEFWL
;
A
#
# COMPACT_ATOMS: atom_id res chain seq x y z
N MET A 1 3.75 22.16 8.53
CA MET A 1 4.55 20.92 8.64
C MET A 1 5.94 21.19 8.06
N PRO A 2 7.03 20.71 8.68
CA PRO A 2 8.36 20.80 8.09
C PRO A 2 8.43 19.95 6.81
N GLN A 3 9.02 20.49 5.74
CA GLN A 3 9.31 19.72 4.53
C GLN A 3 10.56 18.87 4.78
N LEU A 4 10.40 17.55 4.68
CA LEU A 4 11.51 16.62 4.79
C LEU A 4 12.28 16.57 3.47
N PRO A 5 13.59 16.88 3.45
CA PRO A 5 14.39 16.70 2.27
C PRO A 5 14.51 15.21 1.92
N CYS A 6 14.49 14.89 0.63
CA CYS A 6 14.33 13.52 0.14
C CYS A 6 15.37 12.52 0.67
N TRP A 7 16.58 12.95 1.02
CA TRP A 7 17.67 12.13 1.58
C TRP A 7 17.40 11.64 3.02
N GLN A 8 16.45 12.24 3.71
CA GLN A 8 16.00 11.84 5.05
C GLN A 8 14.92 10.74 5.03
N LEU A 9 14.40 10.40 3.86
CA LEU A 9 13.37 9.37 3.72
C LEU A 9 13.94 7.96 3.92
N PRO A 10 13.12 7.01 4.42
CA PRO A 10 13.52 5.62 4.49
C PRO A 10 13.90 5.09 3.10
N GLU A 11 14.95 4.26 3.05
CA GLU A 11 15.32 3.55 1.83
C GLU A 11 14.60 2.21 1.78
N PHE A 12 13.88 1.99 0.69
CA PHE A 12 13.08 0.79 0.45
C PHE A 12 13.83 -0.13 -0.52
N SER A 13 15.02 -0.58 -0.10
CA SER A 13 15.88 -1.43 -0.93
C SER A 13 15.63 -2.90 -0.62
N ARG A 14 15.06 -3.66 -1.56
CA ARG A 14 15.03 -5.13 -1.47
C ARG A 14 16.41 -5.69 -1.77
N SER A 15 16.91 -6.59 -0.92
CA SER A 15 17.90 -7.56 -1.39
C SER A 15 17.23 -8.46 -2.43
N GLN A 16 17.77 -8.54 -3.64
CA GLN A 16 17.31 -9.42 -4.72
C GLN A 16 17.61 -10.91 -4.40
N ASP A 17 17.08 -11.40 -3.29
CA ASP A 17 17.13 -12.82 -2.99
C ASP A 17 15.93 -13.47 -3.71
N GLU A 18 16.15 -13.89 -4.95
CA GLU A 18 15.12 -14.41 -5.87
C GLU A 18 14.37 -15.64 -5.31
N GLU A 19 14.92 -16.30 -4.28
CA GLU A 19 14.34 -17.50 -3.66
C GLU A 19 13.23 -17.22 -2.63
N GLN A 20 13.07 -15.96 -2.17
CA GLN A 20 12.03 -15.61 -1.19
C GLN A 20 10.81 -14.96 -1.85
N PRO A 21 9.58 -15.29 -1.40
CA PRO A 21 8.41 -14.60 -1.90
C PRO A 21 8.54 -13.10 -1.63
N PRO A 22 8.27 -12.24 -2.64
CA PRO A 22 8.44 -10.80 -2.54
C PRO A 22 7.78 -10.24 -1.27
N THR A 23 8.53 -9.45 -0.50
CA THR A 23 8.08 -8.94 0.80
C THR A 23 7.51 -7.52 0.64
N TRP A 24 6.30 -7.26 1.12
CA TRP A 24 5.71 -5.92 1.13
C TRP A 24 6.30 -5.09 2.26
N MET A 25 6.74 -3.89 1.93
CA MET A 25 7.21 -2.93 2.92
C MET A 25 6.01 -2.15 3.47
N VAL A 26 5.97 -2.00 4.79
CA VAL A 26 4.91 -1.30 5.52
C VAL A 26 5.53 -0.07 6.17
N ALA A 27 5.24 1.11 5.64
CA ALA A 27 5.71 2.37 6.18
C ALA A 27 4.65 2.98 7.09
N PHE A 28 5.01 3.20 8.35
CA PHE A 28 4.20 3.99 9.27
C PHE A 28 4.59 5.46 9.11
N LEU A 29 3.64 6.36 8.93
CA LEU A 29 3.88 7.80 8.75
C LEU A 29 3.44 8.61 9.97
N PHE A 30 3.54 8.03 11.16
CA PHE A 30 3.26 8.70 12.42
C PHE A 30 3.92 7.93 13.57
N PRO A 31 4.24 8.59 14.68
CA PRO A 31 4.80 7.92 15.86
C PRO A 31 3.82 6.87 16.40
N LEU A 32 4.30 5.65 16.60
CA LEU A 32 3.55 4.53 17.16
C LEU A 32 4.40 3.80 18.19
N GLU A 33 3.76 3.39 19.29
CA GLU A 33 4.37 2.42 20.21
C GLU A 33 4.55 1.07 19.51
N ASP A 34 5.55 0.29 19.95
CA ASP A 34 5.85 -1.02 19.33
C ASP A 34 4.64 -1.97 19.41
N THR A 35 3.86 -1.88 20.49
CA THR A 35 2.64 -2.69 20.69
C THR A 35 1.54 -2.33 19.68
N GLU A 36 1.38 -1.04 19.35
CA GLU A 36 0.45 -0.58 18.34
C GLU A 36 0.91 -1.02 16.94
N ARG A 37 2.21 -0.89 16.66
CA ARG A 37 2.80 -1.32 15.40
C ARG A 37 2.61 -2.81 15.15
N ASP A 38 2.86 -3.64 16.16
CA ASP A 38 2.60 -5.07 16.13
C ASP A 38 1.13 -5.39 15.85
N LEU A 39 0.20 -4.60 16.38
CA LEU A 39 -1.23 -4.77 16.13
C LEU A 39 -1.56 -4.48 14.67
N PHE A 40 -1.04 -3.39 14.09
CA PHE A 40 -1.22 -3.09 12.66
C PHE A 40 -0.66 -4.20 11.77
N MET A 41 0.56 -4.66 12.05
CA MET A 41 1.20 -5.74 11.30
C MET A 41 0.39 -7.04 11.36
N LYS A 42 -0.14 -7.40 12.54
CA LYS A 42 -1.04 -8.55 12.67
C LYS A 42 -2.30 -8.39 11.83
N ARG A 43 -2.94 -7.22 11.85
CA ARG A 43 -4.16 -6.95 11.07
C ARG A 43 -3.93 -7.03 9.56
N LEU A 44 -2.77 -6.60 9.08
CA LEU A 44 -2.37 -6.73 7.67
C LEU A 44 -2.14 -8.19 7.22
N VAL A 45 -1.89 -9.10 8.17
CA VAL A 45 -1.73 -10.55 7.89
C VAL A 45 -3.04 -11.31 8.02
N VAL A 46 -3.98 -10.83 8.85
CA VAL A 46 -5.30 -11.43 8.99
C VAL A 46 -6.09 -11.22 7.71
N VAL A 47 -6.33 -12.33 7.00
CA VAL A 47 -7.17 -12.34 5.81
C VAL A 47 -8.63 -12.40 6.23
N ASP A 48 -9.41 -11.44 5.76
CA ASP A 48 -10.88 -11.47 5.92
C ASP A 48 -11.44 -12.80 5.37
N ASN A 49 -12.31 -13.46 6.13
CA ASN A 49 -12.82 -14.79 5.77
C ASN A 49 -13.60 -14.73 4.43
N LEU A 50 -13.57 -15.85 3.68
CA LEU A 50 -14.22 -15.98 2.37
C LEU A 50 -15.72 -15.59 2.39
N GLU A 51 -16.41 -15.80 3.51
CA GLU A 51 -17.83 -15.46 3.67
C GLU A 51 -18.10 -13.94 3.69
N ASN A 52 -17.11 -13.12 4.08
CA ASN A 52 -17.24 -11.65 4.19
C ASN A 52 -16.61 -10.89 3.02
N TRP A 53 -15.98 -11.60 2.07
CA TRP A 53 -15.33 -11.01 0.91
C TRP A 53 -15.58 -11.85 -0.35
N PRO A 54 -16.81 -11.77 -0.90
CA PRO A 54 -17.22 -12.59 -2.06
C PRO A 54 -16.35 -12.31 -3.29
N ASP A 55 -15.92 -11.07 -3.50
CA ASP A 55 -15.08 -10.65 -4.63
C ASP A 55 -13.58 -10.68 -4.29
N ARG A 56 -13.14 -11.61 -3.44
CA ARG A 56 -11.73 -11.74 -3.07
C ARG A 56 -10.91 -12.11 -4.31
N PRO A 57 -9.84 -11.34 -4.64
CA PRO A 57 -8.99 -11.70 -5.76
C PRO A 57 -8.20 -12.97 -5.42
N ASP A 58 -7.96 -13.78 -6.46
CA ASP A 58 -7.18 -15.01 -6.38
C ASP A 58 -5.68 -14.69 -6.25
N ALA A 59 -5.27 -14.18 -5.09
CA ALA A 59 -3.90 -13.86 -4.75
C ALA A 59 -3.55 -14.34 -3.34
N LYS A 60 -2.26 -14.55 -3.10
CA LYS A 60 -1.74 -14.95 -1.79
C LYS A 60 -1.18 -13.73 -1.05
N PRO A 61 -1.44 -13.60 0.27
CA PRO A 61 -0.77 -12.59 1.07
C PRO A 61 0.74 -12.86 1.04
N ARG A 62 1.53 -11.79 1.09
CA ARG A 62 2.99 -11.85 1.13
C ARG A 62 3.51 -11.51 2.52
N ARG A 63 4.81 -11.79 2.74
CA ARG A 63 5.52 -11.38 3.95
C ARG A 63 5.50 -9.86 4.04
N LEU A 64 5.47 -9.35 5.27
CA LEU A 64 5.49 -7.92 5.54
C LEU A 64 6.79 -7.56 6.24
N LEU A 65 7.40 -6.47 5.83
CA LEU A 65 8.55 -5.85 6.47
C LEU A 65 8.13 -4.49 7.00
N ASP A 66 8.23 -4.32 8.32
CA ASP A 66 8.03 -3.04 8.97
C ASP A 66 9.19 -2.09 8.60
N VAL A 67 8.83 -0.89 8.15
CA VAL A 67 9.74 0.23 7.94
C VAL A 67 9.30 1.36 8.89
N PRO A 68 9.96 1.46 10.07
CA PRO A 68 9.55 2.41 11.09
C PRO A 68 9.80 3.85 10.63
N TRP A 69 8.91 4.75 11.05
CA TRP A 69 9.09 6.19 10.86
C TRP A 69 10.24 6.68 11.75
N PRO A 70 11.32 7.26 11.18
CA PRO A 70 12.47 7.68 11.98
C PRO A 70 12.24 9.05 12.65
N PHE A 71 11.10 9.70 12.43
CA PHE A 71 10.78 11.03 12.94
C PHE A 71 9.66 10.99 13.99
N ASP A 72 9.68 11.96 14.89
CA ASP A 72 8.72 12.12 15.99
C ASP A 72 7.49 12.97 15.61
N PHE A 73 7.32 13.29 14.33
CA PHE A 73 6.22 14.10 13.81
C PHE A 73 5.49 13.41 12.65
N ILE A 74 4.26 13.86 12.39
CA ILE A 74 3.44 13.39 11.27
C ILE A 74 3.82 14.21 10.02
N PRO A 75 4.31 13.59 8.93
CA PRO A 75 4.66 14.30 7.72
C PRO A 75 3.40 14.75 6.95
N ASP A 76 3.61 15.70 6.05
CA ASP A 76 2.59 16.05 5.06
C ASP A 76 2.39 14.91 4.04
N SER A 77 1.17 14.79 3.50
CA SER A 77 0.79 13.75 2.54
C SER A 77 1.62 13.74 1.25
N SER A 78 2.19 14.89 0.88
CA SER A 78 3.14 15.00 -0.23
C SER A 78 4.36 14.08 -0.10
N ILE A 79 4.67 13.60 1.11
CA ILE A 79 5.79 12.68 1.34
C ILE A 79 5.59 11.30 0.72
N ILE A 80 4.33 10.88 0.51
CA ILE A 80 4.00 9.55 -0.01
C ILE A 80 4.60 9.33 -1.41
N SER A 81 4.46 10.31 -2.30
CA SER A 81 5.02 10.21 -3.65
C SER A 81 6.55 10.25 -3.64
N ALA A 82 7.14 11.08 -2.79
CA ALA A 82 8.60 11.13 -2.63
C ALA A 82 9.19 9.81 -2.09
N ILE A 83 8.48 9.16 -1.16
CA ILE A 83 8.81 7.83 -0.65
C ILE A 83 8.78 6.80 -1.78
N PHE A 84 7.76 6.84 -2.64
CA PHE A 84 7.62 5.91 -3.75
C PHE A 84 8.71 6.05 -4.81
N GLU A 85 8.99 7.28 -5.22
CA GLU A 85 10.00 7.59 -6.23
C GLU A 85 11.39 7.13 -5.77
N ARG A 86 11.71 7.33 -4.48
CA ARG A 86 12.99 6.90 -3.91
C ARG A 86 13.04 5.40 -3.65
N GLY A 87 11.91 4.77 -3.35
CA GLY A 87 11.79 3.33 -3.11
C GLY A 87 11.84 2.45 -4.36
N GLY A 88 12.37 2.96 -5.48
CA GLY A 88 12.53 2.19 -6.71
C GLY A 88 11.22 1.80 -7.38
N LYS A 89 10.09 2.43 -7.01
CA LYS A 89 8.73 2.12 -7.48
C LYS A 89 8.24 0.72 -7.05
N GLU A 90 8.84 0.14 -6.01
CA GLU A 90 8.35 -1.10 -5.41
C GLU A 90 6.98 -0.88 -4.75
N PRO A 91 6.08 -1.88 -4.75
CA PRO A 91 4.79 -1.75 -4.08
C PRO A 91 4.95 -1.59 -2.55
N LEU A 92 4.23 -0.63 -1.98
CA LEU A 92 4.28 -0.22 -0.58
C LEU A 92 2.89 -0.23 0.06
N ILE A 93 2.86 -0.55 1.35
CA ILE A 93 1.72 -0.31 2.23
C ILE A 93 2.10 0.85 3.15
N ILE A 94 1.23 1.84 3.26
CA ILE A 94 1.42 3.02 4.10
C ILE A 94 0.29 3.10 5.13
N ILE A 95 0.66 3.28 6.39
CA ILE A 95 -0.26 3.52 7.49
C ILE A 95 -0.05 4.97 7.95
N ASP A 96 -1.01 5.84 7.66
CA ASP A 96 -1.05 7.21 8.16
C ASP A 96 -1.96 7.30 9.41
N GLU A 97 -2.08 8.50 9.99
CA GLU A 97 -2.93 8.69 11.16
C GLU A 97 -4.40 8.33 10.88
N ARG A 98 -4.89 8.62 9.67
CA ARG A 98 -6.25 8.27 9.25
C ARG A 98 -6.47 6.76 9.13
N SER A 99 -5.44 6.01 8.72
CA SER A 99 -5.47 4.54 8.70
C SER A 99 -5.78 3.94 10.06
N LYS A 100 -5.33 4.59 11.15
CA LYS A 100 -5.67 4.18 12.53
C LYS A 100 -7.15 4.41 12.85
N MET A 101 -7.71 5.54 12.45
CA MET A 101 -9.10 5.91 12.75
C MET A 101 -10.11 5.10 11.92
N ASP A 102 -9.83 4.95 10.63
CA ASP A 102 -10.78 4.39 9.66
C ASP A 102 -10.58 2.89 9.43
N ASP A 103 -9.61 2.27 10.10
CA ASP A 103 -9.21 0.87 9.88
C ASP A 103 -8.80 0.56 8.43
N THR A 104 -8.00 1.44 7.87
CA THR A 104 -7.56 1.36 6.46
C THR A 104 -6.04 1.30 6.33
N ALA A 105 -5.56 1.11 5.11
CA ALA A 105 -4.18 1.26 4.71
C ALA A 105 -4.14 1.87 3.32
N ILE A 106 -3.09 2.63 3.03
CA ILE A 106 -2.81 3.14 1.69
C ILE A 106 -1.92 2.12 0.97
N LEU A 107 -2.32 1.68 -0.21
CA LEU A 107 -1.57 0.84 -1.11
C LEU A 107 -1.00 1.72 -2.21
N LEU A 108 0.26 1.54 -2.51
CA LEU A 108 0.97 2.30 -3.52
C LEU A 108 1.76 1.31 -4.37
N TYR A 109 1.52 1.31 -5.68
CA TYR A 109 2.14 0.36 -6.60
C TYR A 109 2.17 0.93 -8.02
N ARG A 110 2.94 0.31 -8.90
CA ARG A 110 2.97 0.63 -10.33
C ARG A 110 2.19 -0.44 -11.10
N SER A 111 1.26 -0.03 -11.95
CA SER A 111 0.60 -0.95 -12.88
C SER A 111 1.55 -1.27 -14.03
N GLU A 112 1.59 -2.50 -14.52
CA GLU A 112 2.41 -2.84 -15.70
C GLU A 112 1.90 -2.13 -16.97
N SER A 113 0.61 -1.76 -16.99
CA SER A 113 -0.06 -1.16 -18.13
C SER A 113 0.08 0.37 -18.22
N GLN A 114 0.54 1.03 -17.16
CA GLN A 114 0.64 2.49 -17.10
C GLN A 114 1.95 2.91 -16.45
N ASP A 115 2.64 3.88 -17.05
CA ASP A 115 3.86 4.46 -16.47
C ASP A 115 3.62 5.24 -15.17
N ASP A 116 2.35 5.38 -14.76
CA ASP A 116 1.90 6.06 -13.56
C ASP A 116 1.76 5.15 -12.33
N HIS A 117 1.97 5.78 -11.18
CA HIS A 117 1.79 5.15 -9.88
C HIS A 117 0.32 5.21 -9.47
N ARG A 118 -0.15 4.13 -8.86
CA ARG A 118 -1.53 4.00 -8.39
C ARG A 118 -1.55 4.01 -6.87
N ILE A 119 -2.46 4.80 -6.32
CA ILE A 119 -2.69 4.92 -4.89
C ILE A 119 -4.12 4.50 -4.59
N LEU A 120 -4.27 3.66 -3.58
CA LEU A 120 -5.56 3.15 -3.12
C LEU A 120 -5.62 3.16 -1.60
N ARG A 121 -6.72 3.63 -1.02
CA ARG A 121 -7.04 3.31 0.37
C ARG A 121 -7.92 2.05 0.44
N ALA A 122 -7.49 1.06 1.19
CA ALA A 122 -8.17 -0.22 1.36
C ALA A 122 -8.36 -0.57 2.83
N PRO A 123 -9.34 -1.41 3.21
CA PRO A 123 -9.43 -1.98 4.54
C PRO A 123 -8.13 -2.71 4.91
N ILE A 124 -7.66 -2.53 6.15
CA ILE A 124 -6.35 -3.04 6.55
C ILE A 124 -6.21 -4.57 6.39
N ASN A 125 -7.28 -5.31 6.69
CA ASN A 125 -7.35 -6.77 6.61
C ASN A 125 -7.40 -7.31 5.17
N ARG A 126 -7.49 -6.42 4.18
CA ARG A 126 -7.50 -6.77 2.75
C ARG A 126 -6.27 -6.23 2.02
N ALA A 127 -5.60 -5.22 2.59
CA ALA A 127 -4.45 -4.52 2.04
C ALA A 127 -3.36 -5.43 1.45
N ASN A 128 -2.94 -6.46 2.20
CA ASN A 128 -1.87 -7.36 1.77
C ASN A 128 -2.27 -8.17 0.51
N ILE A 129 -3.46 -8.76 0.50
CA ILE A 129 -3.97 -9.53 -0.65
C ILE A 129 -4.23 -8.62 -1.85
N LEU A 130 -4.81 -7.45 -1.62
CA LEU A 130 -5.09 -6.47 -2.66
C LEU A 130 -3.80 -5.99 -3.34
N LEU A 131 -2.76 -5.68 -2.56
CA LEU A 131 -1.47 -5.31 -3.12
C LEU A 131 -0.83 -6.48 -3.88
N SER A 132 -0.95 -7.72 -3.36
CA SER A 132 -0.50 -8.93 -4.08
C SER A 132 -1.20 -9.14 -5.40
N ALA A 133 -2.52 -9.01 -5.43
CA ALA A 133 -3.31 -9.16 -6.65
C ALA A 133 -2.95 -8.10 -7.68
N ALA A 134 -2.77 -6.84 -7.25
CA ALA A 134 -2.39 -5.75 -8.13
C ALA A 134 -0.98 -5.93 -8.70
N ALA A 135 -0.02 -6.33 -7.87
CA ALA A 135 1.35 -6.63 -8.31
C ALA A 135 1.46 -7.88 -9.21
N GLU A 136 0.45 -8.75 -9.21
CA GLU A 136 0.34 -9.91 -10.10
C GLU A 136 -0.51 -9.61 -11.36
N GLY A 137 -0.92 -8.35 -11.56
CA GLY A 137 -1.76 -7.95 -12.69
C GLY A 137 -3.16 -8.58 -12.68
N LYS A 138 -3.64 -9.07 -11.53
CA LYS A 138 -4.95 -9.73 -11.42
C LYS A 138 -6.10 -8.76 -11.25
N ILE A 139 -5.81 -7.58 -10.72
CA ILE A 139 -6.76 -6.49 -10.55
C ILE A 139 -6.09 -5.19 -10.99
N ASP A 140 -6.90 -4.30 -11.56
CA ASP A 140 -6.52 -2.90 -11.71
C ASP A 140 -7.34 -2.06 -10.75
N PHE A 141 -6.68 -1.15 -10.06
CA PHE A 141 -7.38 -0.15 -9.27
C PHE A 141 -7.62 1.07 -10.14
N LYS A 142 -8.90 1.37 -10.38
CA LYS A 142 -9.28 2.67 -10.94
C LYS A 142 -9.34 3.66 -9.78
N GLY A 143 -8.28 4.43 -9.63
CA GLY A 143 -8.18 5.61 -8.78
C GLY A 143 -7.60 6.76 -9.59
N GLU A 144 -7.89 8.00 -9.20
CA GLU A 144 -7.27 9.17 -9.83
C GLU A 144 -5.75 9.16 -9.61
N ASP A 145 -5.02 9.64 -10.62
CA ASP A 145 -3.59 9.94 -10.49
C ASP A 145 -3.38 10.86 -9.29
N PHE A 146 -2.30 10.65 -8.54
CA PHE A 146 -2.02 11.40 -7.33
C PHE A 146 -2.09 12.91 -7.57
N GLN A 147 -3.15 13.54 -7.09
CA GLN A 147 -3.15 14.96 -6.80
C GLN A 147 -2.90 15.11 -5.29
N PRO A 148 -1.86 15.85 -4.86
CA PRO A 148 -1.49 15.98 -3.45
C PRO A 148 -2.53 16.72 -2.56
N LEU A 149 -3.79 16.78 -2.96
CA LEU A 149 -4.87 17.46 -2.23
C LEU A 149 -6.01 16.47 -1.92
N GLY A 150 -6.17 16.13 -0.63
CA GLY A 150 -7.43 15.62 -0.06
C GLY A 150 -7.77 14.16 -0.39
N TYR A 151 -7.41 13.25 0.51
CA TYR A 151 -7.83 11.85 0.49
C TYR A 151 -9.35 11.67 0.63
N GLU A 152 -10.15 11.90 -0.41
CA GLU A 152 -11.62 11.75 -0.32
C GLU A 152 -12.27 10.76 -1.29
N THR A 153 -11.51 10.04 -2.13
CA THR A 153 -12.14 9.16 -3.13
C THR A 153 -11.94 7.67 -2.80
N PRO A 154 -13.01 6.90 -2.52
CA PRO A 154 -12.92 5.44 -2.43
C PRO A 154 -12.69 4.88 -3.85
N ALA A 155 -11.72 3.98 -4.02
CA ALA A 155 -11.46 3.43 -5.33
C ALA A 155 -12.42 2.29 -5.69
N ILE A 156 -12.55 2.07 -6.99
CA ILE A 156 -13.35 1.00 -7.57
C ILE A 156 -12.39 -0.09 -8.07
N MET A 157 -12.54 -1.30 -7.53
CA MET A 157 -11.80 -2.48 -7.97
C MET A 157 -12.40 -2.96 -9.30
N VAL A 158 -11.56 -3.16 -10.31
CA VAL A 158 -11.97 -3.79 -11.58
C VAL A 158 -11.13 -5.04 -11.80
N SER A 159 -11.82 -6.18 -11.93
CA SER A 159 -11.20 -7.45 -12.31
C SER A 159 -10.72 -7.35 -13.75
N MET A 160 -9.44 -7.66 -14.01
CA MET A 160 -8.92 -7.67 -15.38
C MET A 160 -9.50 -8.82 -16.23
N ARG A 161 -10.15 -9.82 -15.60
CA ARG A 161 -10.82 -10.92 -16.31
C ARG A 161 -12.09 -10.49 -17.06
N ASP A 162 -12.66 -9.34 -16.73
CA ASP A 162 -13.90 -8.83 -17.33
C ASP A 162 -13.63 -7.82 -18.46
N THR A 163 -12.38 -7.68 -18.91
CA THR A 163 -11.99 -6.73 -19.97
C THR A 163 -12.10 -7.30 -21.38
N GLU A 164 -12.61 -8.51 -21.55
CA GLU A 164 -13.04 -9.02 -22.85
C GLU A 164 -14.54 -8.78 -23.01
N PHE A 165 -14.96 -8.37 -24.21
CA PHE A 165 -16.29 -7.87 -24.60
C PHE A 165 -16.49 -6.37 -24.36
N TRP A 166 -15.99 -5.55 -25.30
CA TRP A 166 -16.80 -4.72 -26.20
C TRP A 166 -15.91 -4.15 -27.31
N LEU A 167 -15.84 -4.85 -28.45
CA LEU A 167 -16.01 -4.39 -29.85
C LEU A 167 -15.53 -5.46 -30.83
#